data_AF-A0A2V6FLY9-F1
#
_entry.id   AF-A0A2V6FLY9-F1
#
_cell.length_a   1.000
_cell.length_b   1.000
_cell.length_c   1.000
_cell.angle_alpha   90.00
_cell.angle_beta   90.00
_cell.angle_gamma   90.00
#
_symmetry.space_group_name_H-M   'P 1'
#
loop_
_entity.id
_entity.type
_entity.pdbx_description
1 polymer ?
#
loop_
_entity_poly.entity_id
_entity_poly.type
_entity_poly.pdbx_seq_one_letter_code
_entity_poly.pdbx_strand_id
1 'polypeptide(L)'
;MKRLVPFWQLALAATAVLIFYSCVLRSAPADLMLQAQLVWGTNNDKPDDPKLKDVDQKVKDKLRGVFKWKNYFEVNRQDFTLTASAPRKVKMSDLCEIEVQNLGNSSVELKLYGKGKMVVRKTQRIKSGELLVLAGDDKNDTAWFVVLSLVEK
;
A
#
# COMPACT_ATOMS: atom_id res chain seq x y z
N MET A 1 -9.86 -11.99 -81.96
CA MET A 1 -8.64 -12.42 -81.23
C MET A 1 -8.86 -12.15 -79.76
N LYS A 2 -8.87 -13.20 -78.93
CA LYS A 2 -9.12 -13.16 -77.49
C LYS A 2 -7.79 -13.10 -76.74
N ARG A 3 -7.64 -12.22 -75.76
CA ARG A 3 -6.65 -12.36 -74.69
C ARG A 3 -7.34 -12.10 -73.35
N LEU A 4 -7.69 -13.19 -72.67
CA LEU A 4 -8.10 -13.18 -71.27
C LEU A 4 -6.85 -12.94 -70.41
N VAL A 5 -6.93 -11.96 -69.53
CA VAL A 5 -5.93 -11.70 -68.49
C VAL A 5 -6.26 -12.61 -67.29
N PRO A 6 -5.31 -13.40 -66.75
CA PRO A 6 -5.61 -14.40 -65.73
C PRO A 6 -5.91 -13.76 -64.37
N PHE A 7 -7.09 -14.05 -63.84
CA PHE A 7 -7.66 -13.60 -62.57
C PHE A 7 -6.97 -14.20 -61.32
N TRP A 8 -5.71 -14.65 -61.41
CA TRP A 8 -5.02 -15.35 -60.31
C TRP A 8 -4.29 -14.38 -59.36
N GLN A 9 -3.85 -13.20 -59.79
CA GLN A 9 -2.89 -12.40 -58.99
C GLN A 9 -3.49 -11.44 -57.94
N LEU A 10 -4.80 -11.50 -57.65
CA LEU A 10 -5.42 -10.64 -56.64
C LEU A 10 -5.80 -11.36 -55.33
N ALA A 11 -5.28 -12.57 -55.09
CA ALA A 11 -5.58 -13.34 -53.89
C ALA A 11 -4.50 -13.28 -52.78
N LEU A 12 -3.48 -12.41 -52.90
CA LEU A 12 -2.30 -12.43 -52.02
C LEU A 12 -1.98 -11.12 -51.29
N ALA A 13 -2.91 -10.17 -51.25
CA ALA A 13 -2.72 -8.88 -50.58
C ALA A 13 -3.79 -8.56 -49.52
N ALA A 14 -4.52 -9.56 -49.01
CA ALA A 14 -5.54 -9.37 -47.97
C ALA A 14 -5.24 -10.13 -46.66
N THR A 15 -4.07 -10.75 -46.53
CA THR A 15 -3.74 -11.65 -45.41
C THR A 15 -2.54 -11.18 -44.58
N ALA A 16 -2.34 -9.87 -44.44
CA ALA A 16 -1.15 -9.33 -43.75
C ALA A 16 -1.38 -8.11 -42.85
N VAL A 17 -2.61 -7.83 -42.40
CA VAL A 17 -2.89 -6.67 -41.51
C VAL A 17 -3.66 -7.02 -40.23
N LEU A 18 -3.87 -8.31 -39.93
CA LEU A 18 -4.64 -8.74 -38.73
C LEU A 18 -3.78 -9.39 -37.64
N ILE A 19 -2.51 -9.03 -37.52
CA ILE A 19 -1.65 -9.46 -36.41
C ILE A 19 -1.09 -8.19 -35.75
N PHE A 20 -1.21 -8.11 -34.43
CA PHE A 20 -0.69 -7.06 -33.53
C PHE A 20 -1.61 -5.93 -33.05
N TYR A 21 -2.94 -6.06 -33.12
CA TYR A 21 -3.78 -5.47 -32.06
C TYR A 21 -3.78 -6.40 -30.84
N SER A 22 -2.61 -6.65 -30.25
CA SER A 22 -2.53 -7.13 -28.88
C SER A 22 -3.04 -6.00 -27.99
N CYS A 23 -4.36 -6.00 -27.75
CA CYS A 23 -4.98 -5.24 -26.69
C CYS A 23 -4.25 -5.65 -25.41
N VAL A 24 -3.35 -4.79 -24.93
CA VAL A 24 -2.76 -4.95 -23.61
C VAL A 24 -3.90 -4.65 -22.64
N LEU A 25 -4.68 -5.68 -22.31
CA LEU A 25 -5.61 -5.66 -21.18
C LEU A 25 -4.74 -5.51 -19.93
N ARG A 26 -4.47 -4.26 -19.55
CA ARG A 26 -4.00 -3.94 -18.20
C ARG A 26 -5.15 -4.32 -17.28
N SER A 27 -5.06 -5.51 -16.67
CA SER A 27 -5.96 -5.88 -15.58
C SER A 27 -5.93 -4.75 -14.56
N ALA A 28 -7.10 -4.25 -14.16
CA ALA A 28 -7.17 -3.31 -13.06
C ALA A 28 -6.49 -3.95 -11.84
N PRO A 29 -5.70 -3.18 -11.07
CA PRO A 29 -5.21 -3.62 -9.76
C PRO A 29 -6.33 -4.28 -8.96
N ALA A 30 -6.09 -5.49 -8.47
CA ALA A 30 -7.04 -6.12 -7.56
C ALA A 30 -7.16 -5.27 -6.28
N ASP A 31 -8.36 -5.24 -5.71
CA ASP A 31 -8.61 -4.58 -4.43
C ASP A 31 -7.77 -5.22 -3.33
N LEU A 32 -7.19 -4.38 -2.47
CA LEU A 32 -6.38 -4.82 -1.32
C LEU A 32 -7.09 -4.46 -0.02
N MET A 33 -7.30 -5.43 0.86
CA MET A 33 -7.75 -5.16 2.23
C MET A 33 -6.52 -4.95 3.11
N LEU A 34 -6.39 -3.75 3.65
CA LEU A 34 -5.29 -3.36 4.53
C LEU A 34 -5.79 -3.07 5.94
N GLN A 35 -4.91 -3.29 6.91
CA GLN A 35 -5.04 -2.80 8.26
C GLN A 35 -3.91 -1.79 8.52
N ALA A 36 -4.27 -0.64 9.08
CA ALA A 36 -3.33 0.31 9.66
C ALA A 36 -3.44 0.33 11.18
N GLN A 37 -2.31 0.29 11.87
CA GLN A 37 -2.19 0.48 13.31
C GLN A 37 -1.35 1.72 13.59
N LEU A 38 -1.88 2.65 14.40
CA LEU A 38 -1.11 3.75 14.97
C LEU A 38 -0.49 3.27 16.28
N VAL A 39 0.84 3.32 16.34
CA VAL A 39 1.63 2.80 17.46
C VAL A 39 2.45 3.91 18.08
N TRP A 40 2.43 3.98 19.40
CA TRP A 40 3.27 4.86 20.20
C TRP A 40 4.40 4.06 20.84
N GLY A 41 5.65 4.44 20.56
CA GLY A 41 6.85 3.86 21.15
C GLY A 41 7.40 4.74 22.28
N THR A 42 7.78 4.12 23.40
CA THR A 42 8.34 4.82 24.57
C THR A 42 9.31 3.93 25.33
N ASN A 43 10.20 4.55 26.12
CA ASN A 43 11.04 3.84 27.09
C ASN A 43 10.45 3.84 28.51
N ASN A 44 9.40 4.62 28.73
CA ASN A 44 8.71 4.72 30.01
C ASN A 44 7.72 3.56 30.17
N ASP A 45 7.31 3.31 31.42
CA ASP A 45 6.25 2.36 31.72
C ASP A 45 4.93 2.75 31.05
N LYS A 46 4.06 1.76 30.88
CA LYS A 46 2.73 1.96 30.31
C LYS A 46 1.97 2.98 31.17
N PRO A 47 1.47 4.10 30.61
CA PRO A 47 0.58 5.00 31.32
C PRO A 47 -0.70 4.27 31.73
N ASP A 48 -1.33 4.71 32.82
CA ASP A 48 -2.66 4.25 33.23
C ASP A 48 -3.74 4.87 32.33
N ASP A 49 -3.69 4.53 31.04
CA ASP A 49 -4.68 4.88 30.03
C ASP A 49 -5.29 3.59 29.47
N PRO A 50 -6.57 3.29 29.76
CA PRO A 50 -7.24 2.08 29.28
C PRO A 50 -7.41 2.05 27.75
N LYS A 51 -7.22 3.17 27.06
CA LYS A 51 -7.27 3.23 25.59
C LYS A 51 -6.00 2.70 24.95
N LEU A 52 -4.88 2.67 25.68
CA LEU A 52 -3.62 2.14 25.19
C LEU A 52 -3.59 0.62 25.33
N LYS A 53 -3.60 -0.06 24.18
CA LYS A 53 -3.51 -1.52 24.10
C LYS A 53 -2.07 -1.93 23.83
N ASP A 54 -1.72 -3.14 24.24
CA ASP A 54 -0.47 -3.71 23.77
C ASP A 54 -0.61 -4.04 22.27
N VAL A 55 0.45 -3.78 21.51
CA VAL A 55 0.51 -4.20 20.11
C VAL A 55 0.66 -5.73 20.02
N ASP A 56 0.26 -6.30 18.90
CA ASP A 56 0.48 -7.72 18.62
C ASP A 56 1.97 -8.07 18.69
N GLN A 57 2.31 -9.27 19.15
CA GLN A 57 3.70 -9.69 19.36
C GLN A 57 4.56 -9.53 18.10
N LYS A 58 4.02 -9.86 16.93
CA LYS A 58 4.68 -9.68 15.63
C LYS A 58 5.04 -8.22 15.34
N VAL A 59 4.15 -7.29 15.66
CA VAL A 59 4.38 -5.84 15.50
C VAL A 59 5.46 -5.39 16.49
N LYS A 60 5.36 -5.83 17.75
CA LYS A 60 6.33 -5.54 18.80
C LYS A 60 7.74 -5.97 18.41
N ASP A 61 7.91 -7.20 17.93
CA ASP A 61 9.20 -7.76 17.55
C ASP A 61 9.79 -7.03 16.34
N LYS A 62 8.95 -6.73 15.34
CA LYS A 62 9.37 -5.95 14.17
C LYS A 62 9.89 -4.57 14.58
N LEU A 63 9.21 -3.89 15.49
CA LEU A 63 9.59 -2.55 15.93
C LEU A 63 10.86 -2.59 16.80
N ARG A 64 10.95 -3.51 17.77
CA ARG A 64 12.14 -3.68 18.61
C ARG A 64 13.40 -4.06 17.82
N GLY A 65 13.24 -4.83 16.75
CA GLY A 65 14.36 -5.23 15.89
C GLY A 65 14.97 -4.09 15.08
N VAL A 66 14.28 -2.96 14.95
CA VAL A 66 14.71 -1.82 14.11
C VAL A 66 14.92 -0.55 14.94
N PHE A 67 14.17 -0.38 16.03
CA PHE A 67 14.06 0.87 16.75
C PHE A 67 14.39 0.73 18.24
N LYS A 68 14.78 1.84 18.87
CA LYS A 68 15.36 1.88 20.23
C LYS A 68 14.38 1.79 21.40
N TRP A 69 13.06 1.84 21.17
CA TRP A 69 12.08 1.97 22.24
C TRP A 69 11.78 0.61 22.91
N LYS A 70 11.66 0.61 24.24
CA LYS A 70 11.37 -0.61 25.02
C LYS A 70 9.92 -1.06 24.85
N ASN A 71 9.00 -0.11 24.88
CA ASN A 71 7.57 -0.35 24.94
C ASN A 71 6.88 0.22 23.69
N TYR A 72 5.83 -0.48 23.25
CA TYR A 72 5.03 -0.13 22.08
C TYR A 72 3.57 -0.38 22.38
N PHE A 73 2.73 0.63 22.18
CA PHE A 73 1.31 0.58 22.47
C PHE A 73 0.49 0.97 21.24
N GLU A 74 -0.56 0.21 20.98
CA GLU A 74 -1.56 0.55 19.97
C GLU A 74 -2.47 1.65 20.52
N VAL A 75 -2.60 2.71 19.71
CA VAL A 75 -3.48 3.85 19.98
C VAL A 75 -4.75 3.77 19.13
N ASN A 76 -4.62 3.29 17.89
CA ASN A 76 -5.75 3.14 16.98
C ASN A 76 -5.46 2.04 15.95
N ARG A 77 -6.49 1.34 15.48
CA ARG A 77 -6.44 0.33 14.43
C ARG A 77 -7.63 0.49 13.50
N GLN A 78 -7.38 0.50 12.20
CA GLN A 78 -8.41 0.64 11.17
C GLN A 78 -8.15 -0.28 9.99
N ASP A 79 -9.20 -1.01 9.60
CA ASP A 79 -9.22 -1.82 8.39
C ASP A 79 -9.88 -1.03 7.25
N PHE A 80 -9.34 -1.13 6.05
CA PHE A 80 -9.86 -0.45 4.88
C PHE A 80 -9.52 -1.17 3.58
N THR A 81 -10.39 -0.98 2.59
CA THR A 81 -10.18 -1.50 1.24
C THR A 81 -9.56 -0.43 0.34
N LEU A 82 -8.48 -0.79 -0.35
CA LEU A 82 -7.85 0.01 -1.40
C LEU A 82 -8.28 -0.50 -2.76
N THR A 83 -9.02 0.36 -3.47
CA THR A 83 -9.38 0.13 -4.86
C THR A 83 -8.29 0.67 -5.79
N ALA A 84 -8.29 0.22 -7.04
CA ALA A 84 -7.34 0.62 -8.06
C ALA A 84 -7.42 2.10 -8.49
N SER A 85 -8.55 2.76 -8.27
CA SER A 85 -8.92 3.97 -9.00
C SER A 85 -8.45 5.28 -8.34
N ALA A 86 -8.31 5.31 -7.01
CA ALA A 86 -7.98 6.54 -6.29
C ALA A 86 -7.15 6.28 -5.02
N PRO A 87 -6.26 7.22 -4.63
CA PRO A 87 -5.67 7.22 -3.31
C PRO A 87 -6.75 7.29 -2.22
N ARG A 88 -6.59 6.51 -1.17
CA ARG A 88 -7.45 6.51 0.01
C ARG A 88 -6.75 7.19 1.17
N LYS A 89 -7.43 8.16 1.77
CA LYS A 89 -7.00 8.79 3.02
C LYS A 89 -7.61 8.11 4.22
N VAL A 90 -6.82 7.92 5.27
CA VAL A 90 -7.25 7.31 6.53
C VAL A 90 -6.72 8.18 7.67
N LYS A 91 -7.64 8.80 8.42
CA LYS A 91 -7.32 9.59 9.60
C LYS A 91 -7.05 8.67 10.78
N MET A 92 -5.79 8.57 11.20
CA MET A 92 -5.36 7.68 12.31
C MET A 92 -5.50 8.37 13.67
N SER A 93 -5.32 9.69 13.74
CA SER A 93 -5.63 10.54 14.89
C SER A 93 -5.87 11.98 14.41
N ASP A 94 -6.11 12.92 15.34
CA ASP A 94 -6.23 14.34 14.98
C ASP A 94 -4.95 14.94 14.37
N LEU A 95 -3.80 14.32 14.65
CA LEU A 95 -2.50 14.78 14.17
C LEU A 95 -1.84 13.82 13.19
N CYS A 96 -2.49 12.71 12.84
CA CYS A 96 -1.92 11.67 12.00
C CYS A 96 -2.92 11.20 10.93
N GLU A 97 -2.51 11.29 9.66
CA GLU A 97 -3.26 10.79 8.52
C GLU A 97 -2.31 10.02 7.60
N ILE A 98 -2.79 8.95 6.98
CA ILE A 98 -2.10 8.29 5.87
C ILE A 98 -2.90 8.45 4.58
N GLU A 99 -2.20 8.60 3.47
CA GLU A 99 -2.75 8.45 2.13
C GLU A 99 -2.09 7.23 1.48
N VAL A 100 -2.90 6.31 0.98
CA VAL A 100 -2.42 5.07 0.37
C VAL A 100 -3.02 4.91 -1.02
N GLN A 101 -2.18 4.65 -2.02
CA GLN A 101 -2.60 4.42 -3.39
C GLN A 101 -2.18 3.03 -3.86
N ASN A 102 -3.11 2.28 -4.42
CA ASN A 102 -2.82 0.99 -5.06
C ASN A 102 -2.19 1.24 -6.45
N LEU A 103 -0.96 0.77 -6.65
CA LEU A 103 -0.24 0.88 -7.92
C LEU A 103 -0.33 -0.40 -8.76
N GLY A 104 -1.06 -1.42 -8.30
CA GLY A 104 -1.12 -2.73 -8.93
C GLY A 104 0.02 -3.66 -8.54
N ASN A 105 -0.12 -4.94 -8.89
CA ASN A 105 0.85 -5.99 -8.57
C ASN A 105 1.27 -6.04 -7.09
N SER A 106 0.31 -5.76 -6.19
CA SER A 106 0.53 -5.65 -4.74
C SER A 106 1.51 -4.54 -4.34
N SER A 107 1.71 -3.52 -5.17
CA SER A 107 2.51 -2.34 -4.86
C SER A 107 1.62 -1.20 -4.40
N VAL A 108 2.06 -0.48 -3.37
CA VAL A 108 1.35 0.69 -2.85
C VAL A 108 2.30 1.88 -2.75
N GLU A 109 1.80 3.07 -3.06
CA GLU A 109 2.40 4.33 -2.61
C GLU A 109 1.76 4.74 -1.29
N LEU A 110 2.59 5.17 -0.35
CA LEU A 110 2.20 5.57 0.99
C LEU A 110 2.73 6.96 1.28
N LYS A 111 1.88 7.81 1.82
CA LYS A 111 2.25 9.11 2.38
C LYS A 111 1.77 9.18 3.81
N LEU A 112 2.67 9.56 4.72
CA LEU A 112 2.34 9.82 6.12
C LEU A 112 2.30 11.33 6.33
N TYR A 113 1.22 11.81 6.93
CA TYR A 113 1.02 13.20 7.31
C TYR A 113 1.01 13.31 8.83
N GLY A 114 1.92 14.13 9.36
CA GLY A 114 1.99 14.48 10.77
C GLY A 114 1.68 15.97 10.94
N LYS A 115 0.68 16.32 11.77
CA LYS A 115 0.25 17.70 12.01
C LYS A 115 -0.04 18.45 10.69
N GLY A 116 -0.68 17.77 9.74
CA GLY A 116 -1.01 18.30 8.41
C GLY A 116 0.14 18.40 7.41
N LYS A 117 1.38 18.05 7.79
CA LYS A 117 2.55 18.07 6.89
C LYS A 117 2.94 16.66 6.48
N MET A 118 3.23 16.45 5.19
CA MET A 118 3.76 15.19 4.70
C MET A 118 5.18 14.99 5.26
N VAL A 119 5.39 13.92 6.04
CA VAL A 119 6.67 13.61 6.69
C VAL A 119 7.35 12.39 6.08
N VAL A 120 6.58 11.47 5.48
CA VAL A 120 7.12 10.30 4.77
C VAL A 120 6.38 10.13 3.46
N ARG A 121 7.10 9.78 2.40
CA ARG A 121 6.57 9.20 1.17
C ARG A 121 7.36 7.95 0.83
N LYS A 122 6.68 6.83 0.58
CA LYS A 122 7.32 5.54 0.32
C LYS A 122 6.49 4.72 -0.64
N THR A 123 7.14 4.08 -1.60
CA THR A 123 6.51 3.09 -2.48
C THR A 123 7.09 1.73 -2.15
N GLN A 124 6.24 0.74 -1.88
CA GLN A 124 6.69 -0.61 -1.55
C GLN A 124 5.67 -1.65 -2.01
N ARG A 125 6.18 -2.82 -2.37
CA ARG A 125 5.37 -4.02 -2.56
C ARG A 125 5.01 -4.63 -1.21
N ILE A 126 3.72 -4.85 -0.96
CA ILE A 126 3.23 -5.48 0.26
C ILE A 126 2.93 -6.96 -0.01
N LYS A 127 3.47 -7.84 0.82
CA LYS A 127 3.21 -9.29 0.78
C LYS A 127 2.37 -9.71 1.99
N SER A 128 1.61 -10.78 1.86
CA SER A 128 0.91 -11.36 3.02
C SER A 128 1.93 -11.75 4.08
N GLY A 129 1.56 -11.55 5.34
CA GLY A 129 2.46 -11.67 6.47
C GLY A 129 3.53 -10.58 6.62
N GLU A 130 3.69 -9.63 5.69
CA GLU A 130 4.67 -8.55 5.83
C GLU A 130 4.11 -7.35 6.60
N LEU A 131 4.95 -6.75 7.46
CA LEU A 131 4.65 -5.52 8.17
C LEU A 131 5.43 -4.36 7.56
N LEU A 132 4.71 -3.35 7.11
CA LEU A 132 5.27 -2.11 6.59
C LEU A 132 5.17 -1.00 7.63
N VAL A 133 6.31 -0.49 8.06
CA VAL A 133 6.39 0.56 9.09
C VAL A 133 6.71 1.91 8.46
N LEU A 134 5.91 2.92 8.80
CA LEU A 134 6.15 4.34 8.54
C LEU A 134 6.47 5.02 9.88
N ALA A 135 7.68 5.52 10.04
CA ALA A 135 8.09 6.25 11.25
C ALA A 135 7.77 7.74 11.10
N GLY A 136 7.12 8.31 12.10
CA GLY A 136 6.76 9.72 12.20
C GLY A 136 7.74 10.52 13.09
N ASP A 137 7.19 11.43 13.88
CA ASP A 137 7.93 12.29 14.82
C ASP A 137 8.42 11.50 16.04
N ASP A 138 9.63 11.80 16.53
CA ASP A 138 10.32 11.08 17.62
C ASP A 138 10.70 11.96 18.83
N LYS A 139 9.80 12.89 19.19
CA LYS A 139 10.03 13.88 20.25
C LYS A 139 9.70 13.36 21.65
N ASN A 140 10.28 14.03 22.65
CA ASN A 140 10.03 13.80 24.08
C ASN A 140 10.28 12.35 24.49
N ASP A 141 11.36 11.74 23.99
CA ASP A 141 11.74 10.34 24.22
C ASP A 141 10.69 9.29 23.80
N THR A 142 9.79 9.69 22.90
CA THR A 142 8.76 8.83 22.34
C THR A 142 8.78 8.88 20.82
N ALA A 143 8.14 7.94 20.16
CA ALA A 143 7.95 7.99 18.71
C ALA A 143 6.58 7.49 18.27
N TRP A 144 6.18 7.95 17.09
CA TRP A 144 4.94 7.56 16.45
C TRP A 144 5.20 6.73 15.21
N PHE A 145 4.46 5.63 15.06
CA PHE A 145 4.55 4.75 13.90
C PHE A 145 3.17 4.49 13.34
N VAL A 146 3.09 4.35 12.01
CA VAL A 146 1.97 3.67 11.37
C VAL A 146 2.48 2.35 10.82
N VAL A 147 1.87 1.26 11.26
CA VAL A 147 2.17 -0.10 10.80
C VAL A 147 1.04 -0.56 9.89
N LEU A 148 1.38 -0.95 8.68
CA LEU A 148 0.47 -1.44 7.65
C LEU A 148 0.70 -2.92 7.39
N SER A 149 -0.39 -3.65 7.21
CA SER A 149 -0.38 -5.07 6.84
C SER A 149 -1.57 -5.40 5.96
N LEU A 150 -1.45 -6.48 5.17
CA LEU A 150 -2.62 -7.05 4.50
C LEU A 150 -3.49 -7.77 5.53
N VAL A 151 -4.81 -7.61 5.41
CA VAL A 151 -5.76 -8.43 6.14
C VAL A 151 -5.85 -9.76 5.41
N GLU A 152 -5.40 -10.84 6.05
CA GLU A 152 -5.59 -12.19 5.54
C GLU A 152 -7.07 -12.55 5.71
N LYS A 153 -7.70 -12.97 4.61
CA LYS A 153 -9.07 -13.50 4.62
C LYS A 153 -9.08 -14.94 5.09
#